data_AF-A0A843KF97-F1
#
_entry.id   AF-A0A843KF97-F1
#
_cell.length_a   1.000
_cell.length_b   1.000
_cell.length_c   1.000
_cell.angle_alpha   90.00
_cell.angle_beta   90.00
_cell.angle_gamma   90.00
#
_symmetry.space_group_name_H-M   'P 1'
#
loop_
_entity.id
_entity.type
_entity.pdbx_description
1 polymer ?
#
loop_
_entity_poly.entity_id
_entity_poly.type
_entity_poly.pdbx_seq_one_letter_code
_entity_poly.pdbx_strand_id
1 'polypeptide(L)'
;MRTPACIAILLVAVVVLGAGCVGESQPPPEEAEKSVLLEAVARINGELESINASIGESARVLGETGLRSAAGKEAVQRAMLNHPYTESTLVATKEGIVTMAVPESYAGTVGSDISSHAETERSVQEQVPLVSEVFPLAEGYAGVAQSYPIFGAGGEYIGFVSVAYRSDALIGRAIVPLINGTPYDIWVTQTDGLVVYDTTPEEIGRNLFADPVYQAPGLQEAFSRIVAEPSGSLEYSFWERNWERNVTKKAIWDTAGISGTEWRVVATRSADAGEVPATTGERPPVADTAGDMKAFVGEAAAYAREHGRTDALAAFNNPAGEFVRDELYIFAYDMNGTVLALPFQQALIGADRSAVHDVSGVAYIAGMKRLAAEGGGSINYIYPNPARGYAEDLKLGYVLPVDETWFVGSGVYIPGVAATFNTSVRETLVQRVKAARDYAQKQGRAAACAAFNDVSGDFADGEAYIFAYTMNGTTLALPYQPEYIGENRFDLEDRYGVRIILLESAAAESGGGFVYITYYNPDTGVDGLKLCYVAPVDGEWFVGSGVYAGA
;
A
#
# COMPACT_ATOMS: atom_id res chain seq x y z
N MET A 1 38.06 82.31 -31.48
CA MET A 1 37.39 83.09 -30.42
C MET A 1 35.91 82.76 -30.45
N ARG A 2 35.34 82.38 -29.28
CA ARG A 2 33.91 82.33 -28.90
C ARG A 2 33.04 81.20 -29.48
N THR A 3 32.66 80.28 -28.60
CA THR A 3 31.39 79.50 -28.51
C THR A 3 30.16 80.43 -28.34
N PRO A 4 28.88 79.97 -28.31
CA PRO A 4 28.25 78.64 -28.53
C PRO A 4 26.97 78.69 -29.42
N ALA A 5 26.34 77.53 -29.71
CA ALA A 5 24.86 77.39 -29.66
C ALA A 5 24.44 75.92 -29.82
N CYS A 6 23.57 75.49 -28.90
CA CYS A 6 22.95 74.18 -28.80
C CYS A 6 21.78 74.05 -29.78
N ILE A 7 21.66 72.91 -30.49
CA ILE A 7 20.36 72.37 -30.93
C ILE A 7 20.41 70.84 -30.75
N ALA A 8 19.60 70.35 -29.82
CA ALA A 8 19.33 68.94 -29.62
C ALA A 8 18.26 68.49 -30.64
N ILE A 9 18.52 67.40 -31.37
CA ILE A 9 17.52 66.70 -32.18
C ILE A 9 17.24 65.38 -31.49
N LEU A 10 15.99 65.21 -31.05
CA LEU A 10 15.42 63.99 -30.50
C LEU A 10 15.28 62.94 -31.61
N LEU A 11 15.95 61.80 -31.48
CA LEU A 11 15.69 60.59 -32.27
C LEU A 11 14.89 59.62 -31.40
N VAL A 12 13.60 59.50 -31.69
CA VAL A 12 12.73 58.47 -31.09
C VAL A 12 12.99 57.16 -31.82
N ALA A 13 13.77 56.27 -31.20
CA ALA A 13 13.81 54.87 -31.57
C ALA A 13 12.74 54.13 -30.74
N VAL A 14 11.69 53.66 -31.41
CA VAL A 14 10.69 52.77 -30.81
C VAL A 14 11.34 51.40 -30.63
N VAL A 15 11.75 51.09 -29.39
CA VAL A 15 12.08 49.73 -28.99
C VAL A 15 10.77 49.02 -28.67
N VAL A 16 10.37 48.09 -29.54
CA VAL A 16 9.34 47.10 -29.22
C VAL A 16 9.97 46.10 -28.25
N LEU A 17 9.69 46.26 -26.95
CA LEU A 17 9.95 45.22 -25.95
C LEU A 17 8.87 44.16 -26.12
N GLY A 18 9.20 43.10 -26.87
CA GLY A 18 8.51 41.83 -26.72
C GLY A 18 8.86 41.24 -25.36
N ALA A 19 8.00 41.44 -24.37
CA ALA A 19 7.99 40.62 -23.16
C ALA A 19 7.55 39.21 -23.57
N GLY A 20 8.49 38.41 -24.07
CA GLY A 20 8.32 36.98 -24.15
C GLY A 20 8.41 36.41 -22.74
N CYS A 21 7.30 35.86 -22.26
CA CYS A 21 7.27 35.02 -21.07
C CYS A 21 8.41 33.99 -21.19
N VAL A 22 9.38 34.06 -20.28
CA VAL A 22 10.33 32.96 -20.09
C VAL A 22 9.50 31.83 -19.46
N GLY A 23 8.89 31.01 -20.31
CA GLY A 23 8.44 29.70 -19.88
C GLY A 23 9.68 28.93 -19.46
N GLU A 24 9.72 28.46 -18.22
CA GLU A 24 10.64 27.39 -17.83
C GLU A 24 10.50 26.27 -18.87
N SER A 25 11.52 26.11 -19.70
CA SER A 25 11.60 24.96 -20.59
C SER A 25 11.70 23.72 -19.72
N GLN A 26 10.67 22.85 -19.77
CA GLN A 26 10.76 21.54 -19.13
C GLN A 26 12.03 20.83 -19.63
N PRO A 27 12.78 20.15 -18.73
CA PRO A 27 13.98 19.45 -19.11
C PRO A 27 13.67 18.39 -20.19
N PRO A 28 14.63 18.07 -21.07
CA PRO A 28 14.51 16.96 -22.01
C PRO A 28 14.08 15.67 -21.27
N PRO A 29 13.26 14.79 -21.89
CA PRO A 29 12.73 13.60 -21.22
C PRO A 29 13.78 12.70 -20.56
N GLU A 30 14.98 12.61 -21.14
CA GLU A 30 16.11 11.82 -20.57
C GLU A 30 16.73 12.48 -19.33
N GLU A 31 16.81 13.82 -19.29
CA GLU A 31 17.28 14.54 -18.10
C GLU A 31 16.25 14.50 -16.98
N ALA A 32 14.96 14.57 -17.32
CA ALA A 32 13.85 14.39 -16.38
C ALA A 32 13.82 12.97 -15.78
N GLU A 33 13.96 11.94 -16.61
CA GLU A 33 13.99 10.52 -16.19
C GLU A 33 15.14 10.27 -15.21
N LYS A 34 16.34 10.77 -15.53
CA LYS A 34 17.51 10.68 -14.65
C LYS A 34 17.30 11.41 -13.31
N SER A 35 16.65 12.57 -13.34
CA SER A 35 16.31 13.30 -12.11
C SER A 35 15.35 12.51 -11.22
N VAL A 36 14.31 11.91 -11.81
CA VAL A 36 13.33 11.07 -11.10
C VAL A 36 14.03 9.87 -10.47
N LEU A 37 14.93 9.19 -11.19
CA LEU A 37 15.71 8.07 -10.66
C LEU A 37 16.61 8.48 -9.48
N LEU A 38 17.36 9.57 -9.61
CA LEU A 38 18.27 10.03 -8.54
C LEU A 38 17.49 10.43 -7.29
N GLU A 39 16.34 11.09 -7.46
CA GLU A 39 15.48 11.46 -6.35
C GLU A 39 14.84 10.23 -5.70
N ALA A 40 14.44 9.23 -6.48
CA ALA A 40 13.95 7.95 -6.00
C ALA A 40 14.97 7.23 -5.12
N VAL A 41 16.21 7.10 -5.59
CA VAL A 41 17.32 6.50 -4.81
C VAL A 41 17.56 7.27 -3.51
N ALA A 42 17.63 8.61 -3.58
CA ALA A 42 17.86 9.44 -2.41
C ALA A 42 16.74 9.29 -1.36
N ARG A 43 15.48 9.23 -1.80
CA ARG A 43 14.33 9.06 -0.90
C ARG A 43 14.28 7.67 -0.27
N ILE A 44 14.55 6.61 -1.04
CA ILE A 44 14.62 5.24 -0.48
C ILE A 44 15.71 5.17 0.60
N ASN A 45 16.91 5.68 0.31
CA ASN A 45 18.01 5.73 1.30
C ASN A 45 17.62 6.54 2.53
N GLY A 46 16.95 7.68 2.33
CA GLY A 46 16.47 8.52 3.43
C GLY A 46 15.47 7.80 4.36
N GLU A 47 14.54 7.02 3.82
CA GLU A 47 13.62 6.20 4.63
C GLU A 47 14.38 5.14 5.43
N LEU A 48 15.31 4.41 4.80
CA LEU A 48 16.14 3.39 5.48
C LEU A 48 17.00 3.99 6.60
N GLU A 49 17.61 5.16 6.37
CA GLU A 49 18.40 5.88 7.37
C GLU A 49 17.53 6.40 8.53
N SER A 50 16.31 6.85 8.24
CA SER A 50 15.36 7.33 9.24
C SER A 50 14.94 6.24 10.21
N ILE A 51 14.69 5.03 9.70
CA ILE A 51 14.46 3.83 10.52
C ILE A 51 15.71 3.52 11.34
N ASN A 52 16.89 3.47 10.71
CA ASN A 52 18.16 3.16 11.35
C ASN A 52 18.43 4.06 12.56
N ALA A 53 18.19 5.36 12.42
CA ALA A 53 18.35 6.34 13.50
C ALA A 53 17.38 6.07 14.67
N SER A 54 16.13 5.71 14.37
CA SER A 54 15.10 5.46 15.38
C SER A 54 15.35 4.17 16.17
N ILE A 55 15.76 3.10 15.49
CA ILE A 55 16.14 1.85 16.17
C ILE A 55 17.49 1.96 16.88
N GLY A 56 18.43 2.79 16.38
CA GLY A 56 19.68 3.11 17.07
C GLY A 56 19.45 3.81 18.41
N GLU A 57 18.50 4.76 18.46
CA GLU A 57 18.08 5.37 19.73
C GLU A 57 17.39 4.37 20.66
N SER A 58 16.57 3.47 20.12
CA SER A 58 15.98 2.36 20.90
C SER A 58 17.06 1.45 21.48
N ALA A 59 18.08 1.11 20.68
CA ALA A 59 19.22 0.29 21.10
C ALA A 59 20.02 0.97 22.21
N ARG A 60 20.25 2.29 22.13
CA ARG A 60 20.91 3.08 23.18
C ARG A 60 20.16 2.98 24.51
N VAL A 61 18.85 3.21 24.50
CA VAL A 61 18.01 3.12 25.72
C VAL A 61 18.02 1.70 26.29
N LEU A 62 17.89 0.68 25.44
CA LEU A 62 17.94 -0.74 25.86
C LEU A 62 19.31 -1.13 26.44
N GLY A 63 20.40 -0.57 25.91
CA GLY A 63 21.75 -0.75 26.44
C GLY A 63 21.94 -0.17 27.85
N GLU A 64 21.34 0.99 28.11
CA GLU A 64 21.40 1.68 29.40
C GLU A 64 20.49 1.05 30.47
N THR A 65 19.35 0.48 30.05
CA THR A 65 18.27 0.09 30.96
C THR A 65 17.99 -1.42 30.99
N GLY A 66 18.55 -2.18 30.05
CA GLY A 66 18.37 -3.61 29.89
C GLY A 66 17.28 -4.00 28.87
N LEU A 67 17.43 -5.18 28.26
CA LEU A 67 16.59 -5.66 27.14
C LEU A 67 15.10 -5.86 27.46
N ARG A 68 14.73 -5.90 28.74
CA ARG A 68 13.34 -6.10 29.21
C ARG A 68 12.77 -4.87 29.91
N SER A 69 13.44 -3.72 29.81
CA SER A 69 13.06 -2.54 30.58
C SER A 69 11.78 -1.88 30.02
N ALA A 70 11.01 -1.25 30.90
CA ALA A 70 9.85 -0.46 30.49
C ALA A 70 10.27 0.73 29.59
N ALA A 71 11.38 1.39 29.92
CA ALA A 71 11.92 2.50 29.13
C ALA A 71 12.33 2.07 27.72
N GLY A 72 12.91 0.88 27.58
CA GLY A 72 13.23 0.29 26.28
C GLY A 72 11.98 -0.04 25.47
N LYS A 73 10.94 -0.57 26.11
CA LYS A 73 9.64 -0.81 25.45
C LYS A 73 9.02 0.49 24.93
N GLU A 74 9.05 1.55 25.74
CA GLU A 74 8.55 2.87 25.31
C GLU A 74 9.38 3.47 24.17
N ALA A 75 10.70 3.27 24.16
CA ALA A 75 11.56 3.71 23.06
C ALA A 75 11.24 2.98 21.74
N VAL A 76 11.08 1.66 21.81
CA VAL A 76 10.67 0.82 20.67
C VAL A 76 9.28 1.23 20.15
N GLN A 77 8.30 1.39 21.04
CA GLN A 77 6.96 1.86 20.66
C GLN A 77 7.00 3.21 19.96
N ARG A 78 7.82 4.15 20.46
CA ARG A 78 8.01 5.46 19.82
C ARG A 78 8.64 5.33 18.43
N ALA A 79 9.63 4.45 18.26
CA ALA A 79 10.23 4.21 16.95
C ALA A 79 9.17 3.69 15.95
N MET A 80 8.31 2.75 16.37
CA MET A 80 7.22 2.27 15.52
C MET A 80 6.15 3.33 15.21
N LEU A 81 5.85 4.22 16.16
CA LEU A 81 4.94 5.34 15.90
C LEU A 81 5.53 6.36 14.92
N ASN A 82 6.84 6.60 14.98
CA ASN A 82 7.52 7.46 14.01
C ASN A 82 7.54 6.83 12.61
N HIS A 83 7.48 5.50 12.53
CA HIS A 83 7.47 4.72 11.28
C HIS A 83 6.20 3.87 11.18
N PRO A 84 5.03 4.48 10.96
CA PRO A 84 3.72 3.81 11.12
C PRO A 84 3.49 2.64 10.16
N TYR A 85 4.31 2.49 9.12
CA TYR A 85 4.31 1.37 8.17
C TYR A 85 5.12 0.16 8.63
N THR A 86 5.74 0.24 9.82
CA THR A 86 6.39 -0.91 10.46
C THR A 86 5.35 -1.78 11.16
N GLU A 87 5.56 -3.09 11.09
CA GLU A 87 4.58 -4.07 11.59
C GLU A 87 4.93 -4.58 12.98
N SER A 88 6.21 -4.90 13.20
CA SER A 88 6.70 -5.39 14.48
C SER A 88 8.11 -4.87 14.79
N THR A 89 8.47 -4.90 16.06
CA THR A 89 9.85 -4.77 16.54
C THR A 89 10.12 -5.83 17.60
N LEU A 90 11.19 -6.58 17.40
CA LEU A 90 11.69 -7.59 18.32
C LEU A 90 12.99 -7.10 18.97
N VAL A 91 13.16 -7.39 20.26
CA VAL A 91 14.43 -7.24 20.96
C VAL A 91 14.90 -8.63 21.37
N ALA A 92 16.08 -9.05 20.91
CA ALA A 92 16.62 -10.38 21.16
C ALA A 92 17.97 -10.32 21.87
N THR A 93 18.30 -11.37 22.63
CA THR A 93 19.62 -11.52 23.24
C THR A 93 20.70 -11.86 22.21
N LYS A 94 21.97 -11.83 22.61
CA LYS A 94 23.10 -12.29 21.78
C LYS A 94 23.04 -13.79 21.42
N GLU A 95 22.16 -14.57 22.04
CA GLU A 95 21.88 -15.96 21.68
C GLU A 95 20.66 -16.09 20.74
N GLY A 96 20.05 -14.98 20.30
CA GLY A 96 18.87 -15.01 19.45
C GLY A 96 17.56 -15.32 20.18
N ILE A 97 17.50 -15.12 21.51
CA ILE A 97 16.27 -15.33 22.29
C ILE A 97 15.47 -14.03 22.36
N VAL A 98 14.21 -14.05 21.91
CA VAL A 98 13.34 -12.87 21.96
C VAL A 98 13.01 -12.51 23.41
N THR A 99 13.25 -11.25 23.78
CA THR A 99 13.02 -10.69 25.12
C THR A 99 11.89 -9.67 25.16
N MET A 100 11.56 -9.08 24.02
CA MET A 100 10.49 -8.11 23.85
C MET A 100 9.94 -8.19 22.43
N ALA A 101 8.64 -8.04 22.28
CA ALA A 101 7.96 -7.91 21.00
C ALA A 101 6.94 -6.77 21.10
N VAL A 102 6.91 -5.92 20.09
CA VAL A 102 5.99 -4.78 19.98
C VAL A 102 5.42 -4.78 18.56
N PRO A 103 4.10 -4.60 18.36
CA PRO A 103 3.04 -4.46 19.37
C PRO A 103 2.77 -5.75 20.18
N GLU A 104 1.94 -5.63 21.23
CA GLU A 104 1.60 -6.75 22.15
C GLU A 104 0.94 -7.94 21.44
N SER A 105 0.35 -7.76 20.25
CA SER A 105 -0.14 -8.88 19.44
C SER A 105 0.96 -9.91 19.12
N TYR A 106 2.23 -9.51 19.16
CA TYR A 106 3.39 -10.38 18.97
C TYR A 106 3.99 -10.88 20.29
N ALA A 107 3.39 -10.63 21.45
CA ALA A 107 3.91 -11.06 22.75
C ALA A 107 4.09 -12.58 22.86
N GLY A 108 3.36 -13.36 22.07
CA GLY A 108 3.54 -14.81 21.95
C GLY A 108 4.91 -15.24 21.43
N THR A 109 5.69 -14.33 20.82
CA THR A 109 7.07 -14.60 20.38
C THR A 109 8.09 -14.44 21.52
N VAL A 110 7.74 -13.82 22.65
CA VAL A 110 8.70 -13.61 23.75
C VAL A 110 9.14 -14.96 24.33
N GLY A 111 10.46 -15.19 24.36
CA GLY A 111 11.09 -16.44 24.77
C GLY A 111 11.36 -17.41 23.63
N SER A 112 10.92 -17.13 22.40
CA SER A 112 11.27 -17.95 21.24
C SER A 112 12.75 -17.81 20.89
N ASP A 113 13.31 -18.89 20.36
CA ASP A 113 14.64 -18.92 19.78
C ASP A 113 14.53 -18.65 18.27
N ILE A 114 15.10 -17.53 17.82
CA ILE A 114 15.17 -17.13 16.40
C ILE A 114 16.60 -17.23 15.85
N SER A 115 17.53 -17.85 16.59
CA SER A 115 18.95 -17.96 16.21
C SER A 115 19.19 -18.73 14.91
N SER A 116 18.26 -19.60 14.51
CA SER A 116 18.35 -20.35 13.26
C SER A 116 18.01 -19.54 12.02
N HIS A 117 17.49 -18.33 12.17
CA HIS A 117 17.18 -17.47 11.03
C HIS A 117 18.43 -16.75 10.53
N ALA A 118 18.61 -16.68 9.21
CA ALA A 118 19.83 -16.16 8.60
C ALA A 118 20.10 -14.68 8.96
N GLU A 119 19.05 -13.86 9.03
CA GLU A 119 19.14 -12.46 9.44
C GLU A 119 19.56 -12.33 10.91
N THR A 120 19.07 -13.19 11.79
CA THR A 120 19.45 -13.20 13.21
C THR A 120 20.89 -13.63 13.39
N GLU A 121 21.32 -14.69 12.70
CA GLU A 121 22.70 -15.16 12.72
C GLU A 121 23.66 -14.03 12.33
N ARG A 122 23.34 -13.29 11.27
CA ARG A 122 24.13 -12.12 10.84
C ARG A 122 24.13 -11.00 11.88
N SER A 123 22.99 -10.63 12.47
CA SER A 123 22.93 -9.60 13.51
C SER A 123 23.79 -9.93 14.73
N VAL A 124 23.84 -11.21 15.12
CA VAL A 124 24.66 -11.69 16.26
C VAL A 124 26.15 -11.72 15.92
N GLN A 125 26.50 -12.14 14.71
CA GLN A 125 27.90 -12.28 14.27
C GLN A 125 28.54 -10.94 13.92
N GLU A 126 27.86 -10.09 13.15
CA GLU A 126 28.44 -8.87 12.59
C GLU A 126 28.38 -7.69 13.58
N GLN A 127 27.37 -7.64 14.45
CA GLN A 127 27.24 -6.63 15.52
C GLN A 127 27.31 -5.17 15.01
N VAL A 128 26.81 -4.96 13.79
CA VAL A 128 26.65 -3.67 13.13
C VAL A 128 25.20 -3.52 12.69
N PRO A 129 24.72 -2.30 12.36
CA PRO A 129 23.39 -2.14 11.79
C PRO A 129 23.27 -2.88 10.45
N LEU A 130 22.21 -3.64 10.27
CA LEU A 130 21.96 -4.47 9.08
C LEU A 130 20.55 -4.22 8.54
N VAL A 131 20.43 -4.27 7.20
CA VAL A 131 19.16 -4.43 6.51
C VAL A 131 19.15 -5.84 5.91
N SER A 132 18.07 -6.58 6.06
CA SER A 132 17.94 -7.91 5.47
C SER A 132 17.53 -7.84 4.00
N GLU A 133 17.78 -8.93 3.28
CA GLU A 133 17.04 -9.26 2.06
C GLU A 133 15.55 -9.50 2.42
N VAL A 134 14.63 -9.52 1.44
CA VAL A 134 13.23 -9.89 1.69
C VAL A 134 13.13 -11.37 2.02
N PHE A 135 12.43 -11.69 3.10
CA PHE A 135 12.22 -13.06 3.55
C PHE A 135 10.82 -13.25 4.15
N PRO A 136 10.30 -14.49 4.21
CA PRO A 136 9.05 -14.78 4.91
C PRO A 136 9.19 -14.42 6.39
N LEU A 137 8.37 -13.47 6.83
CA LEU A 137 8.27 -13.03 8.22
C LEU A 137 7.26 -13.91 8.98
N ALA A 138 7.43 -14.04 10.29
CA ALA A 138 6.52 -14.82 11.15
C ALA A 138 5.09 -14.23 11.16
N GLU A 139 5.00 -12.95 10.80
CA GLU A 139 3.82 -12.14 10.58
C GLU A 139 2.94 -12.63 9.40
N GLY A 140 3.42 -13.58 8.59
CA GLY A 140 2.64 -14.20 7.52
C GLY A 140 2.73 -13.51 6.16
N TYR A 141 3.69 -12.61 5.97
CA TYR A 141 4.00 -11.96 4.69
C TYR A 141 5.51 -11.92 4.46
N ALA A 142 5.96 -11.60 3.25
CA ALA A 142 7.38 -11.43 2.95
C ALA A 142 7.80 -9.97 3.15
N GLY A 143 8.86 -9.71 3.90
CA GLY A 143 9.30 -8.34 4.18
C GLY A 143 10.77 -8.23 4.56
N VAL A 144 11.16 -7.05 5.04
CA VAL A 144 12.53 -6.69 5.40
C VAL A 144 12.60 -6.52 6.92
N ALA A 145 13.70 -6.98 7.50
CA ALA A 145 14.07 -6.71 8.88
C ALA A 145 15.30 -5.79 8.91
N GLN A 146 15.21 -4.69 9.66
CA GLN A 146 16.34 -3.80 9.91
C GLN A 146 16.74 -3.90 11.38
N SER A 147 17.99 -4.31 11.62
CA SER A 147 18.50 -4.58 12.96
C SER A 147 19.59 -3.62 13.38
N TYR A 148 19.67 -3.36 14.68
CA TYR A 148 20.68 -2.53 15.31
C TYR A 148 21.26 -3.23 16.55
N PRO A 149 22.59 -3.30 16.70
CA PRO A 149 23.23 -3.95 17.84
C PRO A 149 23.00 -3.14 19.13
N ILE A 150 22.82 -3.86 20.23
CA ILE A 150 22.65 -3.30 21.57
C ILE A 150 23.89 -3.63 22.40
N PHE A 151 24.53 -2.58 22.90
CA PHE A 151 25.67 -2.70 23.80
C PHE A 151 25.29 -2.19 25.19
N GLY A 152 25.63 -2.95 26.21
CA GLY A 152 25.44 -2.54 27.61
C GLY A 152 26.38 -1.40 28.00
N ALA A 153 26.19 -0.85 29.21
CA ALA A 153 26.99 0.27 29.71
C ALA A 153 28.51 -0.01 29.78
N GLY A 154 28.92 -1.28 29.86
CA GLY A 154 30.32 -1.70 29.83
C GLY A 154 30.88 -1.90 28.41
N GLY A 155 30.08 -1.63 27.36
CA GLY A 155 30.44 -1.85 25.96
C GLY A 155 30.30 -3.30 25.50
N GLU A 156 29.77 -4.18 26.34
CA GLU A 156 29.52 -5.58 25.99
C GLU A 156 28.29 -5.70 25.08
N TYR A 157 28.41 -6.51 24.02
CA TYR A 157 27.28 -6.85 23.18
C TYR A 157 26.28 -7.71 23.96
N ILE A 158 25.05 -7.22 24.13
CA ILE A 158 24.00 -7.91 24.89
C ILE A 158 22.87 -8.45 24.00
N GLY A 159 22.76 -7.97 22.76
CA GLY A 159 21.72 -8.41 21.83
C GLY A 159 21.48 -7.40 20.71
N PHE A 160 20.31 -7.44 20.10
CA PHE A 160 19.93 -6.51 19.03
C PHE A 160 18.44 -6.17 19.09
N VAL A 161 18.09 -5.02 18.52
CA VAL A 161 16.70 -4.65 18.21
C VAL A 161 16.51 -4.81 16.71
N SER A 162 15.37 -5.35 16.28
CA SER A 162 15.05 -5.60 14.87
C SER A 162 13.63 -5.16 14.58
N VAL A 163 13.45 -4.26 13.61
CA VAL A 163 12.13 -3.81 13.14
C VAL A 163 11.80 -4.46 11.81
N ALA A 164 10.59 -5.01 11.69
CA ALA A 164 10.10 -5.63 10.47
C ALA A 164 9.09 -4.74 9.77
N TYR A 165 9.19 -4.67 8.44
CA TYR A 165 8.29 -3.90 7.59
C TYR A 165 8.18 -4.49 6.19
N ARG A 166 7.16 -4.06 5.47
CA ARG A 166 6.94 -4.36 4.06
C ARG A 166 7.80 -3.47 3.17
N SER A 167 8.60 -4.06 2.29
CA SER A 167 9.47 -3.30 1.38
C SER A 167 8.67 -2.41 0.44
N ASP A 168 7.55 -2.90 -0.07
CA ASP A 168 6.65 -2.17 -0.96
C ASP A 168 6.03 -0.95 -0.27
N ALA A 169 5.67 -1.08 1.00
CA ALA A 169 5.16 0.03 1.80
C ALA A 169 6.22 1.11 2.02
N LEU A 170 7.46 0.74 2.36
CA LEU A 170 8.58 1.68 2.54
C LEU A 170 8.91 2.40 1.23
N ILE A 171 9.14 1.63 0.16
CA ILE A 171 9.55 2.17 -1.14
C ILE A 171 8.43 3.00 -1.75
N GLY A 172 7.17 2.56 -1.66
CA GLY A 172 6.03 3.31 -2.18
C GLY A 172 5.91 4.72 -1.60
N ARG A 173 6.27 4.94 -0.33
CA ARG A 173 6.32 6.28 0.27
C ARG A 173 7.32 7.21 -0.41
N ALA A 174 8.50 6.67 -0.72
CA ALA A 174 9.56 7.39 -1.40
C ALA A 174 9.20 7.67 -2.87
N ILE A 175 8.52 6.73 -3.52
CA ILE A 175 8.37 6.70 -4.97
C ILE A 175 7.04 7.29 -5.48
N VAL A 176 5.90 6.94 -4.88
CA VAL A 176 4.56 7.35 -5.38
C VAL A 176 4.46 8.87 -5.59
N PRO A 177 4.95 9.74 -4.69
CA PRO A 177 4.91 11.19 -4.91
C PRO A 177 5.72 11.67 -6.12
N LEU A 178 6.76 10.94 -6.52
CA LEU A 178 7.63 11.30 -7.65
C LEU A 178 7.00 10.96 -9.00
N ILE A 179 6.33 9.81 -9.07
CA ILE A 179 5.83 9.27 -10.34
C ILE A 179 4.38 9.67 -10.63
N ASN A 180 3.63 10.12 -9.63
CA ASN A 180 2.24 10.50 -9.80
C ASN A 180 2.07 11.66 -10.80
N GLY A 181 1.22 11.47 -11.80
CA GLY A 181 1.03 12.45 -12.88
C GLY A 181 2.19 12.52 -13.89
N THR A 182 3.15 11.61 -13.83
CA THR A 182 4.27 11.51 -14.76
C THR A 182 4.14 10.26 -15.65
N PRO A 183 4.82 10.21 -16.82
CA PRO A 183 4.83 9.02 -17.68
C PRO A 183 5.84 7.95 -17.21
N TYR A 184 6.47 8.14 -16.05
CA TYR A 184 7.51 7.25 -15.54
C TYR A 184 6.92 6.19 -14.61
N ASP A 185 7.47 4.99 -14.73
CA ASP A 185 7.29 3.86 -13.83
C ASP A 185 8.56 3.65 -13.04
N ILE A 186 8.43 3.24 -11.78
CA ILE A 186 9.57 2.76 -11.00
C ILE A 186 9.27 1.36 -10.46
N TRP A 187 10.27 0.50 -10.58
CA TRP A 187 10.31 -0.80 -9.93
C TRP A 187 11.68 -1.02 -9.29
N VAL A 188 11.73 -1.88 -8.27
CA VAL A 188 12.91 -2.12 -7.45
C VAL A 188 13.09 -3.61 -7.25
N THR A 189 14.32 -4.09 -7.43
CA THR A 189 14.67 -5.52 -7.27
C THR A 189 15.87 -5.69 -6.36
N GLN A 190 15.88 -6.80 -5.62
CA GLN A 190 17.07 -7.35 -4.99
C GLN A 190 18.04 -7.92 -6.03
N THR A 191 19.27 -8.19 -5.58
CA THR A 191 20.33 -8.76 -6.43
C THR A 191 20.14 -10.24 -6.75
N ASP A 192 19.20 -10.93 -6.11
CA ASP A 192 18.75 -12.28 -6.46
C ASP A 192 17.58 -12.27 -7.48
N GLY A 193 17.15 -11.07 -7.91
CA GLY A 193 16.06 -10.88 -8.84
C GLY A 193 14.66 -10.88 -8.22
N LEU A 194 14.51 -10.87 -6.89
CA LEU A 194 13.19 -10.67 -6.28
C LEU A 194 12.74 -9.21 -6.43
N VAL A 195 11.58 -8.98 -7.06
CA VAL A 195 10.97 -7.65 -7.19
C VAL A 195 10.36 -7.25 -5.85
N VAL A 196 10.91 -6.22 -5.22
CA VAL A 196 10.53 -5.77 -3.86
C VAL A 196 9.59 -4.57 -3.86
N TYR A 197 9.44 -3.92 -5.01
CA TYR A 197 8.46 -2.88 -5.29
C TYR A 197 8.26 -2.74 -6.81
N ASP A 198 7.04 -2.43 -7.23
CA ASP A 198 6.73 -2.04 -8.60
C ASP A 198 5.53 -1.07 -8.56
N THR A 199 5.47 -0.18 -9.54
CA THR A 199 4.30 0.68 -9.76
C THR A 199 3.05 -0.14 -10.14
N THR A 200 3.26 -1.35 -10.67
CA THR A 200 2.26 -2.38 -10.97
C THR A 200 2.28 -3.41 -9.83
N PRO A 201 1.36 -3.35 -8.86
CA PRO A 201 1.42 -4.19 -7.66
C PRO A 201 1.47 -5.70 -7.94
N GLU A 202 0.99 -6.15 -9.10
CA GLU A 202 1.01 -7.55 -9.53
C GLU A 202 2.41 -8.11 -9.83
N GLU A 203 3.42 -7.25 -9.96
CA GLU A 203 4.82 -7.64 -10.18
C GLU A 203 5.57 -7.86 -8.86
N ILE A 204 5.09 -7.29 -7.75
CA ILE A 204 5.76 -7.35 -6.46
C ILE A 204 5.76 -8.79 -5.93
N GLY A 205 6.92 -9.28 -5.51
CA GLY A 205 7.13 -10.64 -5.01
C GLY A 205 7.44 -11.65 -6.10
N ARG A 206 7.38 -11.28 -7.38
CA ARG A 206 7.84 -12.14 -8.48
C ARG A 206 9.36 -12.12 -8.55
N ASN A 207 9.96 -13.23 -8.99
CA ASN A 207 11.39 -13.31 -9.24
C ASN A 207 11.70 -13.24 -10.74
N LEU A 208 12.55 -12.30 -11.12
CA LEU A 208 12.94 -11.99 -12.52
C LEU A 208 13.47 -13.21 -13.29
N PHE A 209 14.04 -14.21 -12.60
CA PHE A 209 14.64 -15.39 -13.22
C PHE A 209 13.77 -16.65 -13.10
N ALA A 210 12.90 -16.72 -12.10
CA ALA A 210 12.09 -17.92 -11.83
C ALA A 210 10.63 -17.82 -12.32
N ASP A 211 10.05 -16.62 -12.41
CA ASP A 211 8.65 -16.47 -12.78
C ASP A 211 8.42 -16.77 -14.28
N PRO A 212 7.44 -17.62 -14.65
CA PRO A 212 7.14 -17.96 -16.04
C PRO A 212 6.87 -16.75 -16.95
N VAL A 213 6.36 -15.65 -16.41
CA VAL A 213 6.01 -14.46 -17.20
C VAL A 213 7.24 -13.72 -17.75
N TYR A 214 8.41 -13.94 -17.14
CA TYR A 214 9.65 -13.26 -17.49
C TYR A 214 10.56 -14.04 -18.43
N GLN A 215 10.15 -15.22 -18.90
CA GLN A 215 11.05 -16.19 -19.54
C GLN A 215 11.43 -15.87 -21.00
N ALA A 216 11.02 -14.71 -21.54
CA ALA A 216 11.41 -14.28 -22.88
C ALA A 216 12.94 -14.01 -22.94
N PRO A 217 13.68 -14.52 -23.94
CA PRO A 217 15.16 -14.42 -23.96
C PRO A 217 15.72 -13.00 -23.84
N GLY A 218 15.14 -12.03 -24.57
CA GLY A 218 15.59 -10.63 -24.50
C GLY A 218 15.30 -9.96 -23.16
N LEU A 219 14.25 -10.41 -22.47
CA LEU A 219 13.91 -9.94 -21.13
C LEU A 219 14.87 -10.51 -20.07
N GLN A 220 15.23 -11.79 -20.20
CA GLN A 220 16.24 -12.42 -19.35
C GLN A 220 17.63 -11.77 -19.49
N GLU A 221 18.01 -11.39 -20.71
CA GLU A 221 19.26 -10.63 -20.94
C GLU A 221 19.22 -9.27 -20.24
N ALA A 222 18.11 -8.54 -20.36
CA ALA A 222 17.92 -7.25 -19.70
C ALA A 222 17.97 -7.36 -18.18
N PHE A 223 17.23 -8.29 -17.57
CA PHE A 223 17.21 -8.51 -16.13
C PHE A 223 18.57 -8.95 -15.58
N SER A 224 19.28 -9.82 -16.31
CA SER A 224 20.65 -10.22 -15.93
C SER A 224 21.60 -9.02 -15.85
N ARG A 225 21.49 -8.08 -16.79
CA ARG A 225 22.30 -6.85 -16.77
C ARG A 225 21.91 -5.90 -15.64
N ILE A 226 20.62 -5.65 -15.46
CA ILE A 226 20.12 -4.76 -14.40
C ILE A 226 20.57 -5.23 -13.02
N VAL A 227 20.47 -6.53 -12.75
CA VAL A 227 20.88 -7.11 -11.47
C VAL A 227 22.41 -7.03 -11.26
N ALA A 228 23.18 -7.36 -12.30
CA ALA A 228 24.64 -7.43 -12.22
C ALA A 228 25.34 -6.05 -12.16
N GLU A 229 24.78 -5.03 -12.81
CA GLU A 229 25.39 -3.71 -12.91
C GLU A 229 24.75 -2.75 -11.88
N PRO A 230 25.52 -2.00 -11.07
CA PRO A 230 24.94 -1.10 -10.05
C PRO A 230 24.19 0.10 -10.65
N SER A 231 24.50 0.46 -11.89
CA SER A 231 23.83 1.53 -12.63
C SER A 231 23.96 1.29 -14.13
N GLY A 232 23.00 1.74 -14.92
CA GLY A 232 23.09 1.64 -16.36
C GLY A 232 21.82 2.06 -17.09
N SER A 233 21.79 1.75 -18.39
CA SER A 233 20.59 1.92 -19.22
C SER A 233 20.50 0.85 -20.30
N LEU A 234 19.26 0.49 -20.66
CA LEU A 234 18.95 -0.42 -21.76
C LEU A 234 17.49 -0.25 -22.22
N GLU A 235 17.12 -0.95 -23.27
CA GLU A 235 15.72 -1.09 -23.70
C GLU A 235 15.33 -2.58 -23.68
N TYR A 236 14.09 -2.87 -23.31
CA TYR A 236 13.52 -4.20 -23.35
C TYR A 236 12.03 -4.14 -23.70
N SER A 237 11.45 -5.24 -24.17
CA SER A 237 10.00 -5.33 -24.43
C SER A 237 9.31 -6.10 -23.32
N PHE A 238 8.26 -5.52 -22.76
CA PHE A 238 7.45 -6.16 -21.73
C PHE A 238 6.05 -5.54 -21.65
N TRP A 239 5.16 -6.11 -20.84
CA TRP A 239 3.80 -5.63 -20.67
C TRP A 239 3.75 -4.19 -20.15
N GLU A 240 2.78 -3.40 -20.64
CA GLU A 240 2.41 -2.13 -20.02
C GLU A 240 1.62 -2.36 -18.72
N ARG A 241 1.44 -1.31 -17.88
CA ARG A 241 0.87 -1.41 -16.51
C ARG A 241 -0.40 -2.26 -16.39
N ASN A 242 -1.26 -2.23 -17.41
CA ASN A 242 -2.55 -2.90 -17.40
C ASN A 242 -2.50 -4.35 -17.91
N TRP A 243 -1.33 -4.86 -18.32
CA TRP A 243 -1.16 -6.20 -18.91
C TRP A 243 -1.92 -6.45 -20.22
N GLU A 244 -2.25 -5.40 -20.99
CA GLU A 244 -3.00 -5.53 -22.26
C GLU A 244 -2.11 -5.68 -23.49
N ARG A 245 -0.98 -4.99 -23.53
CA ARG A 245 -0.03 -5.04 -24.65
C ARG A 245 1.41 -5.04 -24.20
N ASN A 246 2.26 -5.60 -25.05
CA ASN A 246 3.71 -5.46 -24.94
C ASN A 246 4.14 -4.13 -25.55
N VAL A 247 5.00 -3.41 -24.83
CA VAL A 247 5.60 -2.13 -25.23
C VAL A 247 7.11 -2.19 -25.09
N THR A 248 7.81 -1.35 -25.84
CA THR A 248 9.25 -1.15 -25.61
C THR A 248 9.44 -0.22 -24.42
N LYS A 249 10.03 -0.72 -23.34
CA LYS A 249 10.41 0.06 -22.16
C LYS A 249 11.86 0.52 -22.30
N LYS A 250 12.06 1.82 -22.20
CA LYS A 250 13.39 2.39 -21.94
C LYS A 250 13.61 2.37 -20.44
N ALA A 251 14.77 1.89 -20.01
CA ALA A 251 15.09 1.75 -18.61
C ALA A 251 16.43 2.40 -18.30
N ILE A 252 16.45 3.14 -17.20
CA ILE A 252 17.67 3.58 -16.52
C ILE A 252 17.60 3.08 -15.08
N TRP A 253 18.74 2.69 -14.52
CA TRP A 253 18.80 2.25 -13.13
C TRP A 253 20.04 2.73 -12.41
N ASP A 254 19.90 2.78 -11.10
CA ASP A 254 20.95 3.06 -10.13
C ASP A 254 20.66 2.23 -8.85
N THR A 255 21.54 2.28 -7.86
CA THR A 255 21.44 1.44 -6.66
C THR A 255 21.10 2.26 -5.42
N ALA A 256 20.03 1.86 -4.73
CA ALA A 256 19.72 2.27 -3.36
C ALA A 256 20.14 1.16 -2.38
N GLY A 257 20.35 1.50 -1.12
CA GLY A 257 20.71 0.55 -0.08
C GLY A 257 21.69 1.12 0.94
N ILE A 258 21.52 0.68 2.19
CA ILE A 258 22.43 0.95 3.30
C ILE A 258 22.76 -0.36 4.01
N SER A 259 23.78 -0.36 4.87
CA SER A 259 24.03 -1.47 5.81
C SER A 259 24.13 -2.85 5.16
N GLY A 260 24.74 -2.92 3.97
CA GLY A 260 25.03 -4.17 3.26
C GLY A 260 23.93 -4.67 2.33
N THR A 261 22.79 -4.02 2.26
CA THR A 261 21.74 -4.29 1.26
C THR A 261 21.97 -3.46 0.01
N GLU A 262 21.71 -4.06 -1.16
CA GLU A 262 21.68 -3.36 -2.44
C GLU A 262 20.38 -3.66 -3.18
N TRP A 263 19.68 -2.60 -3.57
CA TRP A 263 18.48 -2.65 -4.40
C TRP A 263 18.70 -1.88 -5.69
N ARG A 264 18.41 -2.52 -6.82
CA ARG A 264 18.40 -1.84 -8.12
C ARG A 264 17.08 -1.09 -8.26
N VAL A 265 17.15 0.23 -8.35
CA VAL A 265 16.00 1.11 -8.58
C VAL A 265 15.96 1.40 -10.07
N VAL A 266 14.90 0.98 -10.73
CA VAL A 266 14.77 1.06 -12.19
C VAL A 266 13.63 2.01 -12.52
N ALA A 267 13.98 3.13 -13.16
CA ALA A 267 13.00 4.02 -13.76
C ALA A 267 12.78 3.58 -15.22
N THR A 268 11.52 3.49 -15.63
CA THR A 268 11.16 3.11 -16.99
C THR A 268 10.13 4.06 -17.60
N ARG A 269 10.14 4.15 -18.93
CA ARG A 269 9.09 4.78 -19.72
C ARG A 269 8.82 3.97 -20.99
N SER A 270 7.60 4.03 -21.50
CA SER A 270 7.29 3.45 -22.80
C SER A 270 7.87 4.32 -23.93
N ALA A 271 8.63 3.70 -24.84
CA ALA A 271 9.09 4.33 -26.07
C ALA A 271 7.96 4.51 -27.09
N ASP A 272 6.91 3.70 -26.97
CA ASP A 272 5.78 3.62 -27.90
C ASP A 272 4.53 4.38 -27.36
N ALA A 273 4.71 5.23 -26.35
CA ALA A 273 3.63 6.03 -25.75
C ALA A 273 3.11 7.10 -26.74
N GLY A 274 2.20 6.70 -27.62
CA GLY A 274 1.28 7.65 -28.28
C GLY A 274 0.26 8.17 -27.28
N GLU A 275 -0.12 9.45 -27.42
CA GLU A 275 -1.21 10.06 -26.65
C GLU A 275 -2.47 9.18 -26.72
N VAL A 276 -2.92 8.69 -25.56
CA VAL A 276 -4.18 7.95 -25.45
C VAL A 276 -5.32 8.95 -25.66
N PRO A 277 -6.22 8.76 -26.63
CA PRO A 277 -7.34 9.66 -26.81
C PRO A 277 -8.27 9.55 -25.61
N ALA A 278 -8.45 10.65 -24.87
CA ALA A 278 -9.49 10.75 -23.86
C ALA A 278 -10.85 10.60 -24.55
N THR A 279 -11.54 9.48 -24.30
CA THR A 279 -12.92 9.31 -24.78
C THR A 279 -13.86 10.02 -23.81
N THR A 280 -14.29 11.23 -24.20
CA THR A 280 -15.27 12.02 -23.47
C THR A 280 -16.68 11.49 -23.73
N GLY A 281 -17.06 10.43 -23.01
CA GLY A 281 -18.45 9.98 -22.92
C GLY A 281 -19.06 10.34 -21.58
N GLU A 282 -19.90 11.37 -21.51
CA GLU A 282 -20.83 11.56 -20.38
C GLU A 282 -21.81 10.37 -20.31
N ARG A 283 -21.97 9.76 -19.13
CA ARG A 283 -22.77 8.54 -18.91
C ARG A 283 -23.43 8.49 -17.51
N PRO A 284 -24.43 7.61 -17.28
CA PRO A 284 -25.60 7.83 -16.42
C PRO A 284 -25.32 7.69 -14.91
N PRO A 285 -26.29 8.01 -14.03
CA PRO A 285 -26.08 8.04 -12.58
C PRO A 285 -25.83 6.64 -11.97
N VAL A 286 -24.87 6.60 -11.03
CA VAL A 286 -24.26 5.45 -10.32
C VAL A 286 -25.24 4.48 -9.62
N ALA A 287 -26.49 4.91 -9.36
CA ALA A 287 -27.43 4.13 -8.55
C ALA A 287 -28.07 2.95 -9.30
N ASP A 288 -28.26 3.04 -10.63
CA ASP A 288 -28.75 1.91 -11.45
C ASP A 288 -27.63 0.88 -11.71
N THR A 289 -26.38 1.34 -11.86
CA THR A 289 -25.22 0.52 -12.23
C THR A 289 -24.80 -0.49 -11.15
N ALA A 290 -24.98 -0.17 -9.86
CA ALA A 290 -24.67 -1.11 -8.79
C ALA A 290 -25.64 -2.29 -8.72
N GLY A 291 -26.93 -2.06 -9.03
CA GLY A 291 -27.94 -3.12 -9.11
C GLY A 291 -27.67 -4.05 -10.29
N ASP A 292 -27.41 -3.49 -11.47
CA ASP A 292 -27.09 -4.24 -12.68
C ASP A 292 -25.81 -5.06 -12.52
N MET A 293 -24.77 -4.50 -11.88
CA MET A 293 -23.55 -5.24 -11.54
C MET A 293 -23.85 -6.44 -10.63
N LYS A 294 -24.65 -6.26 -9.57
CA LYS A 294 -25.01 -7.35 -8.64
C LYS A 294 -25.78 -8.47 -9.36
N ALA A 295 -26.73 -8.10 -10.23
CA ALA A 295 -27.47 -9.05 -11.05
C ALA A 295 -26.55 -9.81 -12.01
N PHE A 296 -25.63 -9.11 -12.67
CA PHE A 296 -24.66 -9.69 -13.60
C PHE A 296 -23.72 -10.71 -12.94
N VAL A 297 -23.23 -10.41 -11.73
CA VAL A 297 -22.44 -11.37 -10.93
C VAL A 297 -23.30 -12.56 -10.50
N GLY A 298 -24.57 -12.34 -10.17
CA GLY A 298 -25.53 -13.40 -9.88
C GLY A 298 -25.74 -14.35 -11.06
N GLU A 299 -25.92 -13.81 -12.26
CA GLU A 299 -26.00 -14.59 -13.51
C GLU A 299 -24.73 -15.42 -13.74
N ALA A 300 -23.55 -14.82 -13.58
CA ALA A 300 -22.28 -15.52 -13.72
C ALA A 300 -22.11 -16.65 -12.70
N ALA A 301 -22.45 -16.42 -11.43
CA ALA A 301 -22.40 -17.44 -10.40
C ALA A 301 -23.38 -18.60 -10.69
N ALA A 302 -24.58 -18.30 -11.19
CA ALA A 302 -25.55 -19.32 -11.60
C ALA A 302 -25.04 -20.12 -12.80
N TYR A 303 -24.54 -19.45 -13.84
CA TYR A 303 -23.95 -20.07 -15.02
C TYR A 303 -22.80 -21.01 -14.64
N ALA A 304 -21.91 -20.57 -13.75
CA ALA A 304 -20.78 -21.36 -13.27
C ALA A 304 -21.21 -22.62 -12.50
N ARG A 305 -22.27 -22.54 -11.69
CA ARG A 305 -22.82 -23.71 -10.98
C ARG A 305 -23.50 -24.70 -11.93
N GLU A 306 -24.12 -24.22 -13.00
CA GLU A 306 -24.80 -25.05 -13.99
C GLU A 306 -23.83 -25.75 -14.95
N HIS A 307 -22.84 -25.01 -15.47
CA HIS A 307 -21.95 -25.48 -16.53
C HIS A 307 -20.61 -26.03 -15.99
N GLY A 308 -20.33 -25.81 -14.71
CA GLY A 308 -19.09 -26.22 -14.08
C GLY A 308 -17.91 -25.29 -14.39
N ARG A 309 -16.84 -25.45 -13.60
CA ARG A 309 -15.70 -24.51 -13.57
C ARG A 309 -15.00 -24.34 -14.92
N THR A 310 -14.74 -25.43 -15.66
CA THR A 310 -13.99 -25.36 -16.93
C THR A 310 -14.72 -24.53 -17.99
N ASP A 311 -15.99 -24.83 -18.24
CA ASP A 311 -16.77 -24.14 -19.28
C ASP A 311 -17.10 -22.69 -18.86
N ALA A 312 -17.32 -22.46 -17.57
CA ALA A 312 -17.50 -21.13 -17.00
C ALA A 312 -16.27 -20.24 -17.18
N LEU A 313 -15.08 -20.72 -16.81
CA LEU A 313 -13.84 -19.95 -16.95
C LEU A 313 -13.50 -19.70 -18.43
N ALA A 314 -13.83 -20.63 -19.34
CA ALA A 314 -13.70 -20.39 -20.78
C ALA A 314 -14.63 -19.26 -21.26
N ALA A 315 -15.88 -19.22 -20.78
CA ALA A 315 -16.83 -18.17 -21.10
C ALA A 315 -16.40 -16.80 -20.51
N PHE A 316 -15.94 -16.78 -19.25
CA PHE A 316 -15.53 -15.55 -18.57
C PHE A 316 -14.23 -14.96 -19.13
N ASN A 317 -13.32 -15.78 -19.66
CA ASN A 317 -12.08 -15.31 -20.28
C ASN A 317 -12.22 -14.95 -21.77
N ASN A 318 -13.43 -15.02 -22.35
CA ASN A 318 -13.67 -14.55 -23.71
C ASN A 318 -14.00 -13.04 -23.69
N PRO A 319 -13.09 -12.14 -24.11
CA PRO A 319 -13.32 -10.69 -24.06
C PRO A 319 -14.42 -10.21 -25.03
N ALA A 320 -14.84 -11.05 -25.97
CA ALA A 320 -15.96 -10.81 -26.88
C ALA A 320 -17.22 -11.64 -26.54
N GLY A 321 -17.24 -12.27 -25.35
CA GLY A 321 -18.32 -13.14 -24.89
C GLY A 321 -19.43 -12.40 -24.15
N GLU A 322 -20.47 -13.15 -23.74
CA GLU A 322 -21.66 -12.62 -23.06
C GLU A 322 -21.41 -12.10 -21.62
N PHE A 323 -20.26 -12.48 -21.05
CA PHE A 323 -19.77 -12.05 -19.74
C PHE A 323 -18.87 -10.81 -19.80
N VAL A 324 -19.00 -10.04 -20.88
CA VAL A 324 -18.51 -8.68 -21.05
C VAL A 324 -19.67 -7.81 -21.58
N ARG A 325 -20.08 -6.78 -20.82
CA ARG A 325 -21.21 -5.90 -21.13
C ARG A 325 -20.86 -4.45 -20.80
N ASP A 326 -20.64 -3.62 -21.83
CA ASP A 326 -20.13 -2.25 -21.66
C ASP A 326 -18.85 -2.22 -20.80
N GLU A 327 -18.92 -1.67 -19.58
CA GLU A 327 -17.81 -1.61 -18.62
C GLU A 327 -17.75 -2.82 -17.66
N LEU A 328 -18.82 -3.62 -17.61
CA LEU A 328 -18.90 -4.80 -16.76
C LEU A 328 -18.21 -5.98 -17.42
N TYR A 329 -17.39 -6.67 -16.63
CA TYR A 329 -16.82 -7.96 -17.00
C TYR A 329 -16.75 -8.85 -15.77
N ILE A 330 -16.80 -10.17 -15.98
CA ILE A 330 -16.64 -11.14 -14.91
C ILE A 330 -15.15 -11.44 -14.71
N PHE A 331 -14.69 -11.25 -13.47
CA PHE A 331 -13.44 -11.83 -13.00
C PHE A 331 -13.74 -13.00 -12.05
N ALA A 332 -12.77 -13.91 -11.91
CA ALA A 332 -12.89 -15.05 -11.01
C ALA A 332 -11.55 -15.35 -10.34
N TYR A 333 -11.61 -15.78 -9.08
CA TYR A 333 -10.46 -16.16 -8.26
C TYR A 333 -10.79 -17.42 -7.47
N ASP A 334 -9.77 -18.23 -7.18
CA ASP A 334 -9.92 -19.27 -6.16
C ASP A 334 -9.92 -18.65 -4.75
N MET A 335 -10.26 -19.44 -3.74
CA MET A 335 -10.27 -18.98 -2.35
C MET A 335 -8.88 -18.71 -1.76
N ASN A 336 -7.79 -19.06 -2.47
CA ASN A 336 -6.44 -18.66 -2.06
C ASN A 336 -6.10 -17.26 -2.58
N GLY A 337 -6.74 -16.80 -3.65
CA GLY A 337 -6.46 -15.51 -4.31
C GLY A 337 -5.75 -15.66 -5.65
N THR A 338 -5.68 -16.88 -6.20
CA THR A 338 -5.15 -17.14 -7.54
C THR A 338 -6.17 -16.78 -8.60
N VAL A 339 -5.74 -16.03 -9.63
CA VAL A 339 -6.60 -15.58 -10.73
C VAL A 339 -7.05 -16.76 -11.58
N LEU A 340 -8.36 -16.91 -11.78
CA LEU A 340 -8.97 -17.93 -12.63
C LEU A 340 -9.56 -17.36 -13.92
N ALA A 341 -10.15 -16.17 -13.84
CA ALA A 341 -10.61 -15.43 -15.01
C ALA A 341 -10.35 -13.93 -14.85
N LEU A 342 -9.79 -13.33 -15.88
CA LEU A 342 -9.55 -11.89 -15.96
C LEU A 342 -9.43 -11.47 -17.43
N PRO A 343 -10.57 -11.25 -18.13
CA PRO A 343 -10.63 -11.28 -19.60
C PRO A 343 -9.74 -10.25 -20.30
N PHE A 344 -9.48 -9.12 -19.66
CA PHE A 344 -8.64 -8.05 -20.20
C PHE A 344 -7.20 -8.06 -19.69
N GLN A 345 -6.85 -8.94 -18.76
CA GLN A 345 -5.50 -9.10 -18.21
C GLN A 345 -5.12 -10.58 -18.14
N GLN A 346 -5.28 -11.29 -19.26
CA GLN A 346 -5.16 -12.77 -19.29
C GLN A 346 -3.77 -13.28 -18.91
N ALA A 347 -2.73 -12.45 -19.01
CA ALA A 347 -1.38 -12.77 -18.54
C ALA A 347 -1.31 -13.01 -17.02
N LEU A 348 -2.30 -12.55 -16.25
CA LEU A 348 -2.39 -12.77 -14.81
C LEU A 348 -3.07 -14.09 -14.44
N ILE A 349 -3.65 -14.83 -15.39
CA ILE A 349 -4.31 -16.12 -15.09
C ILE A 349 -3.29 -17.09 -14.50
N GLY A 350 -3.62 -17.65 -13.33
CA GLY A 350 -2.73 -18.52 -12.55
C GLY A 350 -1.78 -17.80 -11.59
N ALA A 351 -1.69 -16.47 -11.63
CA ALA A 351 -0.92 -15.70 -10.65
C ALA A 351 -1.66 -15.59 -9.31
N ASP A 352 -0.90 -15.61 -8.21
CA ASP A 352 -1.43 -15.29 -6.88
C ASP A 352 -1.52 -13.76 -6.70
N ARG A 353 -2.70 -13.26 -6.33
CA ARG A 353 -2.96 -11.84 -6.02
C ARG A 353 -3.47 -11.63 -4.60
N SER A 354 -3.33 -12.62 -3.73
CA SER A 354 -3.82 -12.58 -2.35
C SER A 354 -3.23 -11.44 -1.53
N ALA A 355 -1.99 -11.03 -1.85
CA ALA A 355 -1.26 -9.96 -1.17
C ALA A 355 -1.36 -8.58 -1.88
N VAL A 356 -2.19 -8.41 -2.92
CA VAL A 356 -2.28 -7.15 -3.66
C VAL A 356 -3.04 -6.09 -2.85
N HIS A 357 -2.51 -4.86 -2.88
CA HIS A 357 -3.09 -3.68 -2.26
C HIS A 357 -3.31 -2.60 -3.32
N ASP A 358 -4.35 -1.78 -3.15
CA ASP A 358 -4.49 -0.59 -3.98
C ASP A 358 -3.48 0.51 -3.57
N VAL A 359 -3.46 1.62 -4.32
CA VAL A 359 -2.55 2.76 -4.05
C VAL A 359 -2.73 3.38 -2.66
N SER A 360 -3.85 3.11 -1.99
CA SER A 360 -4.15 3.57 -0.63
C SER A 360 -3.81 2.55 0.45
N GLY A 361 -3.42 1.34 0.08
CA GLY A 361 -3.08 0.26 0.99
C GLY A 361 -4.27 -0.63 1.36
N VAL A 362 -5.36 -0.60 0.60
CA VAL A 362 -6.52 -1.49 0.83
C VAL A 362 -6.25 -2.86 0.21
N ALA A 363 -6.22 -3.91 1.02
CA ALA A 363 -6.03 -5.31 0.61
C ALA A 363 -7.30 -5.90 -0.03
N TYR A 364 -7.69 -5.40 -1.20
CA TYR A 364 -9.02 -5.65 -1.74
C TYR A 364 -9.27 -7.11 -2.18
N ILE A 365 -8.25 -7.86 -2.60
CA ILE A 365 -8.41 -9.31 -2.89
C ILE A 365 -8.63 -10.11 -1.60
N ALA A 366 -7.90 -9.79 -0.53
CA ALA A 366 -8.13 -10.40 0.79
C ALA A 366 -9.54 -10.08 1.31
N GLY A 367 -10.00 -8.83 1.14
CA GLY A 367 -11.38 -8.44 1.45
C GLY A 367 -12.43 -9.19 0.61
N MET A 368 -12.21 -9.36 -0.69
CA MET A 368 -13.08 -10.15 -1.56
C MET A 368 -13.14 -11.62 -1.15
N LYS A 369 -12.01 -12.23 -0.78
CA LYS A 369 -11.98 -13.60 -0.24
C LYS A 369 -12.82 -13.71 1.03
N ARG A 370 -12.67 -12.75 1.96
CA ARG A 370 -13.48 -12.70 3.18
C ARG A 370 -14.97 -12.60 2.86
N LEU A 371 -15.34 -11.69 1.96
CA LEU A 371 -16.73 -11.52 1.53
C LEU A 371 -17.28 -12.82 0.92
N ALA A 372 -16.55 -13.44 0.01
CA ALA A 372 -16.97 -14.69 -0.62
C ALA A 372 -17.16 -15.83 0.39
N ALA A 373 -16.27 -15.95 1.39
CA ALA A 373 -16.42 -16.91 2.49
C ALA A 373 -17.67 -16.65 3.35
N GLU A 374 -18.15 -15.41 3.39
CA GLU A 374 -19.32 -14.95 4.16
C GLU A 374 -20.58 -14.77 3.28
N GLY A 375 -20.64 -15.45 2.13
CA GLY A 375 -21.80 -15.47 1.24
C GLY A 375 -21.81 -14.40 0.13
N GLY A 376 -20.78 -13.56 0.09
CA GLY A 376 -20.60 -12.48 -0.88
C GLY A 376 -20.86 -11.08 -0.30
N GLY A 377 -20.73 -10.07 -1.15
CA GLY A 377 -20.97 -8.67 -0.78
C GLY A 377 -20.17 -7.68 -1.61
N SER A 378 -20.32 -6.39 -1.29
CA SER A 378 -19.63 -5.31 -1.96
C SER A 378 -18.36 -4.84 -1.23
N ILE A 379 -17.41 -4.32 -1.99
CA ILE A 379 -16.17 -3.72 -1.49
C ILE A 379 -15.76 -2.53 -2.35
N ASN A 380 -15.22 -1.49 -1.72
CA ASN A 380 -14.62 -0.35 -2.41
C ASN A 380 -13.09 -0.48 -2.43
N TYR A 381 -12.49 -0.16 -3.58
CA TYR A 381 -11.05 -0.15 -3.77
C TYR A 381 -10.68 0.76 -4.94
N ILE A 382 -9.46 1.27 -4.98
CA ILE A 382 -8.98 2.06 -6.12
C ILE A 382 -8.44 1.12 -7.20
N TYR A 383 -8.79 1.40 -8.45
CA TYR A 383 -8.30 0.62 -9.58
C TYR A 383 -8.09 1.50 -10.82
N PRO A 384 -7.11 1.20 -11.68
CA PRO A 384 -6.91 1.95 -12.92
C PRO A 384 -8.14 1.91 -13.82
N ASN A 385 -8.63 3.07 -14.25
CA ASN A 385 -9.80 3.20 -15.12
C ASN A 385 -9.40 3.39 -16.60
N PRO A 386 -9.56 2.37 -17.47
CA PRO A 386 -9.14 2.45 -18.87
C PRO A 386 -9.87 3.54 -19.67
N ALA A 387 -11.14 3.82 -19.34
CA ALA A 387 -11.93 4.86 -20.00
C ALA A 387 -11.40 6.28 -19.70
N ARG A 388 -10.59 6.43 -18.65
CA ARG A 388 -10.01 7.72 -18.21
C ARG A 388 -8.49 7.72 -18.26
N GLY A 389 -7.92 6.99 -19.23
CA GLY A 389 -6.46 6.94 -19.41
C GLY A 389 -5.74 6.32 -18.23
N TYR A 390 -6.36 5.32 -17.59
CA TYR A 390 -5.83 4.59 -16.43
C TYR A 390 -5.64 5.46 -15.18
N ALA A 391 -6.46 6.50 -15.03
CA ALA A 391 -6.54 7.23 -13.78
C ALA A 391 -6.95 6.28 -12.63
N GLU A 392 -6.35 6.49 -11.46
CA GLU A 392 -6.70 5.81 -10.20
C GLU A 392 -8.06 6.32 -9.71
N ASP A 393 -9.13 5.57 -10.03
CA ASP A 393 -10.50 5.90 -9.68
C ASP A 393 -11.05 4.89 -8.66
N LEU A 394 -11.99 5.35 -7.83
CA LEU A 394 -12.71 4.46 -6.91
C LEU A 394 -13.58 3.48 -7.70
N LYS A 395 -13.46 2.20 -7.38
CA LYS A 395 -14.23 1.11 -7.94
C LYS A 395 -15.03 0.42 -6.84
N LEU A 396 -16.32 0.23 -7.10
CA LEU A 396 -17.19 -0.63 -6.31
C LEU A 396 -17.19 -2.01 -6.94
N GLY A 397 -16.68 -3.00 -6.22
CA GLY A 397 -16.77 -4.41 -6.58
C GLY A 397 -17.94 -5.11 -5.90
N TYR A 398 -18.42 -6.19 -6.50
CA TYR A 398 -19.31 -7.14 -5.86
C TYR A 398 -18.89 -8.57 -6.21
N VAL A 399 -18.85 -9.44 -5.20
CA VAL A 399 -18.41 -10.83 -5.33
C VAL A 399 -19.44 -11.81 -4.79
N LEU A 400 -19.52 -12.99 -5.40
CA LEU A 400 -20.31 -14.12 -4.92
C LEU A 400 -19.49 -15.42 -5.00
N PRO A 401 -19.53 -16.28 -3.97
CA PRO A 401 -18.95 -17.62 -4.07
C PRO A 401 -19.72 -18.44 -5.11
N VAL A 402 -19.01 -19.15 -5.98
CA VAL A 402 -19.63 -20.18 -6.83
C VAL A 402 -19.86 -21.43 -5.99
N ASP A 403 -18.81 -21.84 -5.28
CA ASP A 403 -18.76 -22.92 -4.30
C ASP A 403 -17.66 -22.63 -3.26
N GLU A 404 -17.28 -23.61 -2.44
CA GLU A 404 -16.26 -23.48 -1.38
C GLU A 404 -14.84 -23.23 -1.90
N THR A 405 -14.58 -23.37 -3.20
CA THR A 405 -13.23 -23.34 -3.79
C THR A 405 -12.92 -22.09 -4.60
N TRP A 406 -13.94 -21.33 -5.05
CA TRP A 406 -13.75 -20.15 -5.88
C TRP A 406 -14.97 -19.22 -5.92
N PHE A 407 -14.74 -17.97 -6.33
CA PHE A 407 -15.75 -16.93 -6.43
C PHE A 407 -15.63 -16.15 -7.74
N VAL A 408 -16.73 -15.49 -8.10
CA VAL A 408 -16.81 -14.59 -9.26
C VAL A 408 -17.18 -13.19 -8.79
N GLY A 409 -16.81 -12.18 -9.58
CA GLY A 409 -17.18 -10.80 -9.29
C GLY A 409 -17.13 -9.91 -10.52
N SER A 410 -17.64 -8.69 -10.33
CA SER A 410 -17.58 -7.60 -11.29
C SER A 410 -17.46 -6.28 -10.55
N GLY A 411 -17.21 -5.18 -11.27
CA GLY A 411 -17.04 -3.87 -10.64
C GLY A 411 -17.42 -2.71 -11.55
N VAL A 412 -17.84 -1.60 -10.95
CA VAL A 412 -18.16 -0.34 -11.61
C VAL A 412 -17.34 0.80 -11.00
N TYR A 413 -16.90 1.75 -11.81
CA TYR A 413 -16.20 2.93 -11.31
C TYR A 413 -17.21 3.94 -10.76
N ILE A 414 -16.89 4.55 -9.61
CA ILE A 414 -17.70 5.61 -9.00
C ILE A 414 -17.10 6.97 -9.42
N PRO A 415 -17.72 7.70 -10.37
CA PRO A 415 -17.21 8.98 -10.84
C PRO A 415 -17.33 10.08 -9.77
N GLY A 416 -16.41 11.05 -9.83
CA GLY A 416 -16.48 12.29 -9.06
C GLY A 416 -16.13 12.17 -7.58
N VAL A 417 -15.63 11.02 -7.13
CA VAL A 417 -15.16 10.82 -5.75
C VAL A 417 -13.64 10.86 -5.73
N ALA A 418 -13.07 11.87 -5.06
CA ALA A 418 -11.63 11.97 -4.83
C ALA A 418 -11.19 10.96 -3.77
N ALA A 419 -10.98 9.70 -4.17
CA ALA A 419 -10.66 8.61 -3.27
C ALA A 419 -9.16 8.46 -3.00
N THR A 420 -8.29 9.29 -3.57
CA THR A 420 -6.85 9.21 -3.31
C THR A 420 -6.45 10.08 -2.13
N PHE A 421 -5.81 9.47 -1.13
CA PHE A 421 -5.33 10.15 0.07
C PHE A 421 -3.81 10.27 0.04
N ASN A 422 -3.29 11.47 0.25
CA ASN A 422 -1.86 11.67 0.27
C ASN A 422 -1.20 10.85 1.40
N THR A 423 0.06 10.47 1.20
CA THR A 423 0.79 9.56 2.10
C THR A 423 0.87 10.09 3.55
N SER A 424 1.12 11.39 3.74
CA SER A 424 1.19 12.01 5.07
C SER A 424 -0.14 11.93 5.86
N VAL A 425 -1.28 12.10 5.18
CA VAL A 425 -2.61 11.96 5.78
C VAL A 425 -2.84 10.51 6.20
N ARG A 426 -2.52 9.54 5.34
CA ARG A 426 -2.63 8.10 5.67
C ARG A 426 -1.75 7.73 6.85
N GLU A 427 -0.54 8.24 6.92
CA GLU A 427 0.38 8.01 8.03
C GLU A 427 -0.12 8.58 9.34
N THR A 428 -0.61 9.82 9.32
CA THR A 428 -1.18 10.47 10.51
C THR A 428 -2.37 9.67 11.04
N LEU A 429 -3.20 9.13 10.13
CA LEU A 429 -4.28 8.21 10.47
C LEU A 429 -3.75 6.93 11.13
N VAL A 430 -2.77 6.25 10.53
CA VAL A 430 -2.19 5.02 11.10
C VAL A 430 -1.57 5.30 12.48
N GLN A 431 -0.83 6.40 12.62
CA GLN A 431 -0.24 6.83 13.90
C GLN A 431 -1.32 7.04 14.96
N ARG A 432 -2.40 7.75 14.64
CA ARG A 432 -3.53 7.98 15.54
C ARG A 432 -4.14 6.67 16.03
N VAL A 433 -4.38 5.72 15.11
CA VAL A 433 -4.98 4.42 15.44
C VAL A 433 -4.01 3.55 16.25
N LYS A 434 -2.73 3.47 15.87
CA LYS A 434 -1.71 2.71 16.63
C LYS A 434 -1.50 3.30 18.03
N ALA A 435 -1.54 4.63 18.19
CA ALA A 435 -1.50 5.27 19.50
C ALA A 435 -2.75 4.94 20.35
N ALA A 436 -3.94 4.92 19.76
CA ALA A 436 -5.16 4.50 20.46
C ALA A 436 -5.11 3.02 20.87
N ARG A 437 -4.61 2.14 20.00
CA ARG A 437 -4.35 0.73 20.31
C ARG A 437 -3.40 0.59 21.50
N ASP A 438 -2.26 1.28 21.47
CA ASP A 438 -1.25 1.21 22.54
C ASP A 438 -1.80 1.76 23.87
N TYR A 439 -2.61 2.82 23.82
CA TYR A 439 -3.36 3.31 24.98
C TYR A 439 -4.32 2.24 25.51
N ALA A 440 -5.06 1.57 24.63
CA ALA A 440 -5.99 0.51 25.00
C ALA A 440 -5.30 -0.70 25.65
N GLN A 441 -4.15 -1.12 25.10
CA GLN A 441 -3.33 -2.19 25.69
C GLN A 441 -2.80 -1.80 27.08
N LYS A 442 -2.44 -0.53 27.29
CA LYS A 442 -1.92 -0.03 28.57
C LYS A 442 -3.00 0.14 29.65
N GLN A 443 -4.17 0.68 29.28
CA GLN A 443 -5.23 1.05 30.24
C GLN A 443 -6.28 -0.06 30.44
N GLY A 444 -6.34 -1.01 29.50
CA GLY A 444 -7.38 -2.03 29.44
C GLY A 444 -8.68 -1.53 28.80
N ARG A 445 -9.47 -2.48 28.28
CA ARG A 445 -10.65 -2.21 27.45
C ARG A 445 -11.64 -1.22 28.05
N ALA A 446 -12.00 -1.37 29.34
CA ALA A 446 -13.02 -0.52 29.96
C ALA A 446 -12.60 0.96 30.05
N ALA A 447 -11.37 1.22 30.50
CA ALA A 447 -10.85 2.59 30.60
C ALA A 447 -10.62 3.18 29.20
N ALA A 448 -10.15 2.38 28.25
CA ALA A 448 -9.97 2.79 26.86
C ALA A 448 -11.28 3.19 26.19
N CYS A 449 -12.32 2.35 26.27
CA CYS A 449 -13.62 2.66 25.69
C CYS A 449 -14.28 3.87 26.37
N ALA A 450 -14.07 4.08 27.67
CA ALA A 450 -14.53 5.29 28.35
C ALA A 450 -13.84 6.55 27.78
N ALA A 451 -12.53 6.50 27.56
CA ALA A 451 -11.78 7.60 26.96
C ALA A 451 -12.17 7.86 25.49
N PHE A 452 -12.39 6.81 24.69
CA PHE A 452 -12.78 6.94 23.28
C PHE A 452 -14.21 7.50 23.12
N ASN A 453 -15.10 7.27 24.09
CA ASN A 453 -16.46 7.81 24.09
C ASN A 453 -16.58 9.19 24.76
N ASP A 454 -15.50 9.73 25.32
CA ASP A 454 -15.49 11.10 25.83
C ASP A 454 -15.32 12.08 24.66
N VAL A 455 -16.43 12.64 24.19
CA VAL A 455 -16.46 13.64 23.09
C VAL A 455 -15.65 14.90 23.37
N SER A 456 -15.26 15.15 24.62
CA SER A 456 -14.40 16.27 25.01
C SER A 456 -12.91 15.91 25.09
N GLY A 457 -12.58 14.63 24.94
CA GLY A 457 -11.22 14.10 25.02
C GLY A 457 -10.51 13.97 23.67
N ASP A 458 -9.20 13.74 23.73
CA ASP A 458 -8.31 13.71 22.56
C ASP A 458 -8.63 12.60 21.54
N PHE A 459 -9.38 11.56 21.95
CA PHE A 459 -9.73 10.43 21.08
C PHE A 459 -11.03 10.63 20.30
N ALA A 460 -11.76 11.72 20.53
CA ALA A 460 -13.03 11.99 19.88
C ALA A 460 -13.00 13.32 19.10
N ASP A 461 -11.84 13.75 18.61
CA ASP A 461 -11.67 15.00 17.87
C ASP A 461 -12.38 14.92 16.49
N GLY A 462 -13.58 15.51 16.39
CA GLY A 462 -14.36 15.64 15.15
C GLY A 462 -14.37 14.37 14.29
N GLU A 463 -14.07 14.54 13.00
CA GLU A 463 -13.95 13.45 12.03
C GLU A 463 -12.82 12.43 12.31
N ALA A 464 -11.85 12.80 13.16
CA ALA A 464 -10.70 12.00 13.56
C ALA A 464 -10.96 11.05 14.76
N TYR A 465 -12.22 10.92 15.18
CA TYR A 465 -12.61 10.06 16.29
C TYR A 465 -12.08 8.62 16.20
N ILE A 466 -11.84 8.02 17.37
CA ILE A 466 -11.56 6.60 17.54
C ILE A 466 -12.88 5.85 17.72
N PHE A 467 -13.07 4.79 16.94
CA PHE A 467 -14.10 3.80 17.16
C PHE A 467 -13.49 2.48 17.61
N ALA A 468 -14.30 1.62 18.25
CA ALA A 468 -13.87 0.31 18.69
C ALA A 468 -15.00 -0.71 18.56
N TYR A 469 -14.67 -1.92 18.12
CA TYR A 469 -15.60 -3.04 18.00
C TYR A 469 -14.93 -4.33 18.46
N THR A 470 -15.71 -5.28 18.97
CA THR A 470 -15.25 -6.66 19.07
C THR A 470 -15.07 -7.25 17.67
N MET A 471 -14.28 -8.32 17.52
CA MET A 471 -14.07 -8.98 16.22
C MET A 471 -15.38 -9.49 15.59
N ASN A 472 -16.39 -9.81 16.41
CA ASN A 472 -17.72 -10.19 15.93
C ASN A 472 -18.71 -9.01 15.75
N GLY A 473 -18.21 -7.77 15.81
CA GLY A 473 -18.96 -6.57 15.45
C GLY A 473 -19.83 -5.94 16.53
N THR A 474 -19.64 -6.28 17.82
CA THR A 474 -20.29 -5.55 18.92
C THR A 474 -19.61 -4.21 19.12
N THR A 475 -20.37 -3.12 19.09
CA THR A 475 -19.86 -1.76 19.24
C THR A 475 -19.36 -1.51 20.67
N LEU A 476 -18.10 -1.13 20.82
CA LEU A 476 -17.46 -0.82 22.10
C LEU A 476 -17.28 0.68 22.32
N ALA A 477 -16.92 1.42 21.25
CA ALA A 477 -16.83 2.87 21.28
C ALA A 477 -17.25 3.47 19.94
N LEU A 478 -18.10 4.49 20.01
CA LEU A 478 -18.58 5.26 18.87
C LEU A 478 -19.08 6.64 19.38
N PRO A 479 -18.16 7.58 19.66
CA PRO A 479 -18.44 8.76 20.49
C PRO A 479 -19.60 9.63 20.01
N TYR A 480 -19.77 9.75 18.69
CA TYR A 480 -20.78 10.59 18.07
C TYR A 480 -22.11 9.87 17.78
N GLN A 481 -22.20 8.56 18.06
CA GLN A 481 -23.42 7.77 17.93
C GLN A 481 -23.51 6.75 19.09
N PRO A 482 -23.55 7.23 20.36
CA PRO A 482 -23.46 6.39 21.55
C PRO A 482 -24.63 5.42 21.70
N GLU A 483 -25.74 5.65 21.01
CA GLU A 483 -26.90 4.76 20.95
C GLU A 483 -26.56 3.36 20.42
N TYR A 484 -25.51 3.22 19.62
CA TYR A 484 -25.08 1.93 19.08
C TYR A 484 -24.17 1.14 20.02
N ILE A 485 -23.72 1.71 21.14
CA ILE A 485 -22.81 1.02 22.07
C ILE A 485 -23.51 -0.22 22.64
N GLY A 486 -22.88 -1.38 22.46
CA GLY A 486 -23.42 -2.69 22.83
C GLY A 486 -24.26 -3.37 21.74
N GLU A 487 -24.60 -2.69 20.64
CA GLU A 487 -25.26 -3.30 19.49
C GLU A 487 -24.27 -4.06 18.62
N ASN A 488 -24.70 -5.20 18.08
CA ASN A 488 -23.97 -5.92 17.05
C ASN A 488 -24.26 -5.33 15.67
N ARG A 489 -23.21 -4.89 14.99
CA ARG A 489 -23.25 -4.23 13.68
C ARG A 489 -22.41 -4.97 12.64
N PHE A 490 -22.19 -6.26 12.83
CA PHE A 490 -21.36 -7.09 11.93
C PHE A 490 -21.89 -7.08 10.49
N ASP A 491 -23.22 -7.09 10.33
CA ASP A 491 -23.92 -7.05 9.05
C ASP A 491 -24.28 -5.62 8.60
N LEU A 492 -23.64 -4.59 9.19
CA LEU A 492 -23.85 -3.22 8.75
C LEU A 492 -23.31 -3.01 7.33
N GLU A 493 -24.20 -2.56 6.46
CA GLU A 493 -23.89 -2.16 5.10
C GLU A 493 -23.97 -0.65 4.93
N ASP A 494 -23.04 -0.09 4.14
CA ASP A 494 -23.15 1.30 3.69
C ASP A 494 -24.15 1.46 2.53
N ARG A 495 -24.32 2.69 2.02
CA ARG A 495 -25.25 2.99 0.90
C ARG A 495 -24.96 2.24 -0.41
N TYR A 496 -23.77 1.64 -0.55
CA TYR A 496 -23.39 0.83 -1.71
C TYR A 496 -23.45 -0.70 -1.43
N GLY A 497 -23.78 -1.08 -0.19
CA GLY A 497 -23.81 -2.48 0.25
C GLY A 497 -22.45 -2.98 0.74
N VAL A 498 -21.49 -2.10 1.02
CA VAL A 498 -20.18 -2.48 1.56
C VAL A 498 -20.36 -2.91 3.02
N ARG A 499 -19.98 -4.15 3.36
CA ARG A 499 -20.07 -4.70 4.72
C ARG A 499 -18.94 -4.16 5.59
N ILE A 500 -19.21 -3.05 6.28
CA ILE A 500 -18.22 -2.22 6.97
C ILE A 500 -17.44 -3.03 8.00
N ILE A 501 -18.14 -3.55 9.02
CA ILE A 501 -17.50 -4.17 10.18
C ILE A 501 -16.88 -5.52 9.85
N LEU A 502 -17.42 -6.25 8.87
CA LEU A 502 -16.81 -7.47 8.36
C LEU A 502 -15.43 -7.22 7.74
N LEU A 503 -15.32 -6.19 6.88
CA LEU A 503 -14.06 -5.87 6.21
C LEU A 503 -13.04 -5.28 7.20
N GLU A 504 -13.49 -4.43 8.12
CA GLU A 504 -12.65 -3.91 9.21
C GLU A 504 -12.16 -5.03 10.14
N SER A 505 -13.03 -5.98 10.54
CA SER A 505 -12.60 -7.09 11.39
C SER A 505 -11.59 -7.99 10.67
N ALA A 506 -11.77 -8.25 9.38
CA ALA A 506 -10.83 -9.06 8.60
C ALA A 506 -9.46 -8.37 8.43
N ALA A 507 -9.46 -7.05 8.23
CA ALA A 507 -8.22 -6.26 8.25
C ALA A 507 -7.53 -6.34 9.62
N ALA A 508 -8.29 -6.23 10.72
CA ALA A 508 -7.74 -6.34 12.07
C ALA A 508 -7.20 -7.76 12.40
N GLU A 509 -7.90 -8.81 11.98
CA GLU A 509 -7.46 -10.22 12.07
C GLU A 509 -6.13 -10.45 11.34
N SER A 510 -5.87 -9.67 10.29
CA SER A 510 -4.63 -9.71 9.49
C SER A 510 -3.51 -8.83 10.06
N GLY A 511 -3.67 -8.29 11.28
CA GLY A 511 -2.69 -7.43 11.96
C GLY A 511 -2.98 -5.92 11.84
N GLY A 512 -4.01 -5.54 11.09
CA GLY A 512 -4.41 -4.17 10.81
C GLY A 512 -4.40 -3.87 9.31
N GLY A 513 -5.13 -2.83 8.89
CA GLY A 513 -5.21 -2.50 7.47
C GLY A 513 -6.20 -1.38 7.14
N PHE A 514 -6.20 -0.98 5.87
CA PHE A 514 -7.08 0.05 5.36
C PHE A 514 -8.37 -0.53 4.75
N VAL A 515 -9.49 0.20 4.92
CA VAL A 515 -10.78 -0.14 4.31
C VAL A 515 -11.49 1.13 3.84
N TYR A 516 -12.06 1.09 2.63
CA TYR A 516 -12.95 2.15 2.13
C TYR A 516 -14.40 1.88 2.51
N ILE A 517 -15.03 2.85 3.18
CA ILE A 517 -16.44 2.79 3.54
C ILE A 517 -17.12 4.13 3.27
N THR A 518 -18.43 4.12 3.08
CA THR A 518 -19.22 5.33 3.28
C THR A 518 -19.77 5.35 4.69
N TYR A 519 -19.54 6.42 5.44
CA TYR A 519 -20.05 6.52 6.80
C TYR A 519 -20.38 7.96 7.19
N TYR A 520 -21.20 8.10 8.23
CA TYR A 520 -21.57 9.37 8.84
C TYR A 520 -20.31 10.17 9.25
N ASN A 521 -20.22 11.43 8.82
CA ASN A 521 -19.20 12.38 9.27
C ASN A 521 -19.80 13.30 10.36
N PRO A 522 -19.27 13.30 11.60
CA PRO A 522 -19.82 14.12 12.69
C PRO A 522 -19.66 15.63 12.48
N ASP A 523 -18.66 16.08 11.72
CA ASP A 523 -18.38 17.51 11.50
C ASP A 523 -19.32 18.12 10.46
N THR A 524 -19.71 17.32 9.45
CA THR A 524 -20.62 17.78 8.38
C THR A 524 -22.07 17.33 8.58
N GLY A 525 -22.28 16.30 9.40
CA GLY A 525 -23.59 15.69 9.67
C GLY A 525 -24.13 14.84 8.52
N VAL A 526 -23.33 14.51 7.50
CA VAL A 526 -23.73 13.72 6.34
C VAL A 526 -22.75 12.59 6.04
N ASP A 527 -23.22 11.57 5.32
CA ASP A 527 -22.38 10.43 4.93
C ASP A 527 -21.36 10.81 3.84
N GLY A 528 -20.08 10.50 4.10
CA GLY A 528 -18.97 10.71 3.17
C GLY A 528 -18.16 9.43 2.94
N LEU A 529 -17.43 9.38 1.82
CA LEU A 529 -16.40 8.35 1.64
C LEU A 529 -15.32 8.55 2.70
N LYS A 530 -14.98 7.49 3.42
CA LYS A 530 -13.98 7.45 4.47
C LYS A 530 -12.97 6.36 4.16
N LEU A 531 -11.69 6.71 4.20
CA LEU A 531 -10.61 5.72 4.31
C LEU A 531 -10.37 5.46 5.79
N CYS A 532 -10.74 4.26 6.25
CA CYS A 532 -10.46 3.81 7.60
C CYS A 532 -9.11 3.10 7.67
N TYR A 533 -8.43 3.20 8.81
CA TYR A 533 -7.40 2.26 9.22
C TYR A 533 -7.82 1.65 10.55
N VAL A 534 -7.64 0.34 10.69
CA VAL A 534 -7.97 -0.41 11.90
C VAL A 534 -6.75 -1.20 12.37
N ALA A 535 -6.66 -1.40 13.68
CA ALA A 535 -5.62 -2.23 14.29
C ALA A 535 -6.21 -3.09 15.42
N PRO A 536 -5.83 -4.38 15.50
CA PRO A 536 -6.24 -5.23 16.62
C PRO A 536 -5.62 -4.70 17.92
N VAL A 537 -6.41 -4.63 18.98
CA VAL A 537 -5.87 -4.42 20.34
C VAL A 537 -5.34 -5.74 20.87
N ASP A 538 -6.12 -6.80 20.66
CA ASP A 538 -5.84 -8.20 20.95
C ASP A 538 -6.72 -9.08 20.03
N GLY A 539 -6.85 -10.38 20.33
CA GLY A 539 -7.66 -11.31 19.55
C GLY A 539 -9.18 -11.17 19.70
N GLU A 540 -9.68 -10.31 20.61
CA GLU A 540 -11.11 -10.14 20.88
C GLU A 540 -11.70 -8.87 20.27
N TRP A 541 -10.90 -7.82 20.05
CA TRP A 541 -11.39 -6.52 19.61
C TRP A 541 -10.33 -5.65 18.93
N PHE A 542 -10.81 -4.66 18.17
CA PHE A 542 -9.99 -3.73 17.41
C PHE A 542 -10.44 -2.29 17.64
N VAL A 543 -9.52 -1.36 17.33
CA VAL A 543 -9.78 0.08 17.29
C VAL A 543 -9.52 0.58 15.88
N GLY A 544 -10.17 1.68 15.52
CA GLY A 544 -10.01 2.30 14.22
C GLY A 544 -10.33 3.77 14.22
N SER A 545 -9.98 4.42 13.12
CA SER A 545 -10.33 5.79 12.80
C SER A 545 -10.33 5.93 11.28
N GLY A 546 -10.67 7.10 10.76
CA GLY A 546 -10.51 7.33 9.33
C GLY A 546 -10.38 8.80 8.95
N VAL A 547 -10.27 9.03 7.65
CA VAL A 547 -10.20 10.35 7.03
C VAL A 547 -11.22 10.41 5.90
N TYR A 548 -11.94 11.52 5.78
CA TYR A 548 -12.99 11.66 4.78
C TYR A 548 -12.45 12.26 3.49
N ALA A 549 -12.95 11.78 2.35
CA ALA A 549 -12.62 12.33 1.04
C ALA A 549 -13.14 13.75 0.91
N GLY A 550 -12.32 14.65 0.37
CA GLY A 550 -12.67 16.06 0.16
C GLY A 550 -12.54 16.96 1.39
N ALA A 551 -11.93 16.46 2.47
CA ALA A 551 -11.50 17.25 3.63
C ALA A 551 -10.29 18.14 3.30
#